data_AF-A0A4Y2L1Q9-F1
#
_entry.id   AF-A0A4Y2L1Q9-F1
#
_cell.length_a   1.000
_cell.length_b   1.000
_cell.length_c   1.000
_cell.angle_alpha   90.00
_cell.angle_beta   90.00
_cell.angle_gamma   90.00
#
_symmetry.space_group_name_H-M   'P 1'
#
loop_
_entity.id
_entity.type
_entity.pdbx_description
1 polymer ?
#
loop_
_entity_poly.entity_id
_entity_poly.type
_entity_poly.pdbx_seq_one_letter_code
_entity_poly.pdbx_strand_id
1 'polypeptide(L)'
;MVSLDTKTCWNNLLIMLERFLEINGAISKALIDIKEEQILGNLEFETLTEIVAGLNLVKIGLEKLCSRKATLLTANQVFAFIIGELNQQNSEFVKNMIVL
;
A
#
# COMPACT_ATOMS: atom_id res chain seq x y z
N MET A 1 -0.79 -12.28 -23.20
CA MET A 1 -2.05 -12.00 -22.46
C MET A 1 -1.81 -12.34 -20.99
N VAL A 2 -1.28 -11.40 -20.21
CA VAL A 2 -1.00 -11.52 -18.75
C VAL A 2 -1.69 -10.34 -18.02
N SER A 3 -2.77 -9.82 -18.61
CA SER A 3 -3.43 -8.58 -18.18
C SER A 3 -4.56 -8.80 -17.16
N LEU A 4 -4.86 -10.04 -16.78
CA LEU A 4 -5.99 -10.33 -15.89
C LEU A 4 -5.64 -10.26 -14.39
N ASP A 5 -4.45 -10.71 -13.97
CA ASP A 5 -4.13 -10.75 -12.54
C ASP A 5 -3.88 -9.36 -11.92
N THR A 6 -3.34 -8.42 -12.71
CA THR A 6 -3.16 -7.02 -12.27
C THR A 6 -4.48 -6.28 -12.07
N LYS A 7 -5.55 -6.68 -12.76
CA LYS A 7 -6.84 -5.98 -12.67
C LYS A 7 -7.66 -6.35 -11.43
N THR A 8 -7.47 -7.54 -10.86
CA THR A 8 -8.49 -8.11 -9.95
C THR A 8 -8.00 -8.48 -8.56
N CYS A 9 -6.71 -8.81 -8.34
CA CYS A 9 -6.28 -9.25 -7.00
C CYS A 9 -5.61 -8.13 -6.19
N TRP A 10 -4.60 -7.47 -6.75
CA TRP A 10 -3.84 -6.41 -6.05
C TRP A 10 -4.62 -5.10 -5.87
N ASN A 11 -5.43 -4.73 -6.85
CA ASN A 11 -6.31 -3.56 -6.74
C ASN A 11 -7.34 -3.70 -5.61
N ASN A 12 -7.82 -4.93 -5.33
CA ASN A 12 -8.85 -5.12 -4.32
C ASN A 12 -8.33 -4.84 -2.90
N LEU A 13 -7.11 -5.28 -2.59
CA LEU A 13 -6.49 -5.00 -1.29
C LEU A 13 -6.23 -3.50 -1.11
N LEU A 14 -5.61 -2.86 -2.11
CA LEU A 14 -5.33 -1.42 -2.05
C LEU A 14 -6.62 -0.61 -1.88
N ILE A 15 -7.64 -0.87 -2.69
CA ILE A 15 -8.94 -0.18 -2.60
C ILE A 15 -9.60 -0.42 -1.24
N MET A 16 -9.50 -1.63 -0.70
CA MET A 16 -10.06 -1.95 0.61
C MET A 16 -9.35 -1.19 1.74
N LEU A 17 -8.02 -1.14 1.71
CA LEU A 17 -7.23 -0.42 2.70
C LEU A 17 -7.41 1.09 2.62
N GLU A 18 -7.46 1.67 1.42
CA GLU A 18 -7.75 3.09 1.21
C GLU A 18 -9.12 3.46 1.81
N ARG A 19 -10.16 2.69 1.49
CA ARG A 19 -11.50 2.89 2.06
C ARG A 19 -11.53 2.70 3.57
N PHE A 20 -10.79 1.72 4.09
CA PHE A 20 -10.71 1.48 5.53
C PHE A 20 -10.08 2.68 6.25
N LEU A 21 -8.96 3.21 5.75
CA LEU A 21 -8.30 4.39 6.31
C LEU A 21 -9.21 5.64 6.25
N GLU A 22 -10.00 5.80 5.18
CA GLU A 22 -10.97 6.91 5.07
C GLU A 22 -12.07 6.85 6.14
N ILE A 23 -12.64 5.66 6.41
CA ILE A 23 -13.75 5.51 7.35
C ILE A 23 -13.29 5.28 8.80
N ASN A 24 -12.02 4.97 9.02
CA ASN A 24 -11.51 4.58 10.32
C ASN A 24 -11.75 5.66 11.39
N GLY A 25 -11.58 6.94 11.06
CA GLY A 25 -11.86 8.02 12.03
C GLY A 25 -13.29 7.98 12.57
N ALA A 26 -14.26 7.62 11.72
CA ALA A 26 -15.65 7.44 12.14
C ALA A 26 -15.83 6.17 12.99
N ILE A 27 -15.14 5.08 12.64
CA ILE A 27 -15.16 3.82 13.42
C ILE A 27 -14.56 4.06 14.83
N SER A 28 -13.37 4.67 14.91
CA SER A 28 -12.73 4.99 16.20
C SER A 28 -13.61 5.89 17.05
N LYS A 29 -14.26 6.90 16.44
CA LYS A 29 -15.17 7.79 17.16
C LYS A 29 -16.41 7.05 17.67
N ALA A 30 -17.02 6.20 16.84
CA ALA A 30 -18.16 5.39 17.24
C ALA A 30 -17.81 4.44 18.40
N LEU A 31 -16.64 3.79 18.36
CA LEU A 31 -16.14 2.94 19.45
C LEU A 31 -15.96 3.70 20.76
N ILE A 32 -15.39 4.92 20.70
CA ILE A 32 -15.30 5.81 21.86
C ILE A 32 -16.69 6.15 22.42
N ASP A 33 -17.66 6.46 21.57
CA ASP A 33 -19.00 6.87 21.99
C ASP A 33 -19.77 5.74 22.69
N ILE A 34 -19.54 4.48 22.28
CA ILE A 34 -20.11 3.30 22.95
C ILE A 34 -19.24 2.74 24.08
N LYS A 35 -18.10 3.40 24.39
CA LYS A 35 -17.12 3.01 25.41
C LYS A 35 -16.47 1.64 25.18
N GLU A 36 -16.27 1.30 23.91
CA GLU A 36 -15.61 0.07 23.49
C GLU A 36 -14.12 0.29 23.16
N GLU A 37 -13.40 -0.83 23.23
CA GLU A 37 -12.04 -1.06 22.70
C GLU A 37 -11.78 -0.37 21.36
N GLN A 38 -10.72 0.43 21.19
CA GLN A 38 -10.21 0.68 19.83
C GLN A 38 -9.64 -0.62 19.26
N ILE A 39 -10.00 -0.95 18.01
CA ILE A 39 -9.59 -2.20 17.36
C ILE A 39 -8.11 -2.17 16.96
N LEU A 40 -7.59 -1.00 16.58
CA LEU A 40 -6.22 -0.78 16.16
C LEU A 40 -5.68 0.45 16.88
N GLY A 41 -4.40 0.42 17.24
CA GLY A 41 -3.69 1.56 17.80
C GLY A 41 -3.06 2.44 16.71
N ASN A 42 -2.43 3.53 17.16
CA ASN A 42 -1.79 4.49 16.26
C ASN A 42 -0.67 3.88 15.40
N LEU A 43 0.09 2.93 15.97
CA LEU A 43 1.19 2.28 15.27
C LEU A 43 0.69 1.39 14.12
N GLU A 44 -0.40 0.66 14.35
CA GLU A 44 -1.04 -0.14 13.32
C GLU A 44 -1.60 0.73 12.19
N PHE A 45 -2.15 1.91 12.50
CA PHE A 45 -2.59 2.85 11.46
C PHE A 45 -1.46 3.46 10.66
N GLU A 46 -0.36 3.83 11.32
CA GLU A 46 0.85 4.31 10.65
C GLU A 46 1.38 3.24 9.69
N THR A 47 1.46 2.00 10.17
CA THR A 47 1.86 0.83 9.37
C THR A 47 0.93 0.62 8.16
N LEU A 48 -0.39 0.68 8.34
CA LEU A 48 -1.35 0.55 7.23
C LEU A 48 -1.21 1.68 6.21
N THR A 49 -0.92 2.90 6.67
CA THR A 49 -0.69 4.07 5.79
C THR A 49 0.57 3.88 4.95
N GLU A 50 1.65 3.39 5.55
CA GLU A 50 2.89 3.05 4.85
C GLU A 50 2.68 1.95 3.81
N ILE A 51 1.92 0.89 4.17
CA ILE A 51 1.56 -0.20 3.25
C ILE A 51 0.76 0.35 2.05
N VAL A 52 -0.24 1.20 2.28
CA VAL A 52 -1.03 1.83 1.21
C VAL A 52 -0.14 2.68 0.30
N ALA A 53 0.79 3.45 0.87
CA ALA A 53 1.74 4.25 0.09
C ALA A 53 2.66 3.36 -0.79
N GLY A 54 3.18 2.26 -0.24
CA GLY A 54 3.99 1.29 -0.99
C GLY A 54 3.21 0.60 -2.11
N LEU A 55 1.98 0.17 -1.83
CA LEU A 55 1.09 -0.44 -2.84
C LEU A 55 0.71 0.54 -3.95
N ASN A 56 0.53 1.82 -3.63
CA ASN A 56 0.28 2.87 -4.63
C ASN A 56 1.47 3.06 -5.60
N LEU A 57 2.71 3.01 -5.10
CA LEU A 57 3.90 3.04 -5.95
C LEU A 57 3.95 1.85 -6.91
N VAL A 58 3.64 0.65 -6.41
CA VAL A 58 3.58 -0.57 -7.22
C VAL A 58 2.50 -0.46 -8.30
N LYS A 59 1.32 0.06 -7.97
CA LYS A 59 0.23 0.31 -8.93
C LYS A 59 0.68 1.23 -10.07
N ILE A 60 1.29 2.37 -9.74
CA ILE A 60 1.79 3.34 -10.73
C ILE A 60 2.83 2.68 -11.66
N GLY A 61 3.78 1.93 -11.08
CA GLY A 61 4.77 1.23 -11.88
C GLY A 61 4.15 0.17 -12.79
N LEU A 62 3.20 -0.61 -12.29
CA LEU A 62 2.46 -1.59 -13.09
C LEU A 62 1.70 -0.93 -14.25
N GLU A 63 1.06 0.21 -14.03
CA GLU A 63 0.39 0.98 -15.09
C GLU A 63 1.39 1.42 -16.18
N LYS A 64 2.60 1.84 -15.78
CA LYS A 64 3.67 2.17 -16.73
C LYS A 64 4.17 0.95 -17.50
N LEU A 65 4.34 -0.19 -16.82
CA LEU A 65 4.79 -1.44 -17.43
C LEU A 65 3.76 -2.06 -18.38
N CYS A 66 2.47 -1.91 -18.08
CA CYS A 66 1.38 -2.41 -18.91
C CYS A 66 1.11 -1.52 -20.15
N SER A 67 1.82 -0.40 -20.29
CA SER A 67 1.74 0.46 -21.47
C SER A 67 2.30 -0.25 -22.70
N ARG A 68 1.65 -0.06 -23.86
CA ARG A 68 2.15 -0.56 -25.16
C ARG A 68 3.53 -0.02 -25.53
N LYS A 69 3.97 1.08 -24.91
CA LYS A 69 5.28 1.71 -25.14
C LYS A 69 6.37 1.20 -24.18
N ALA A 70 6.03 0.31 -23.24
CA ALA A 70 7.00 -0.20 -22.28
C ALA A 70 8.06 -1.04 -22.98
N THR A 71 9.32 -0.77 -22.68
CA THR A 71 10.48 -1.55 -23.13
C THR A 71 11.18 -2.16 -21.91
N LEU A 72 12.14 -3.07 -22.14
CA LEU A 72 12.99 -3.59 -21.05
C LEU A 72 13.72 -2.48 -20.30
N LEU A 73 14.15 -1.42 -21.01
CA LEU A 73 14.77 -0.25 -20.39
C LEU A 73 13.78 0.50 -19.48
N THR A 74 12.54 0.69 -19.95
CA THR A 74 11.46 1.27 -19.13
C THR A 74 11.20 0.42 -17.90
N ALA A 75 11.20 -0.91 -18.04
CA ALA A 75 10.97 -1.80 -16.91
C ALA A 75 12.06 -1.70 -15.85
N ASN A 76 13.32 -1.69 -16.27
CA ASN A 76 14.45 -1.50 -15.37
C ASN A 76 14.35 -0.17 -14.61
N GLN A 77 13.98 0.92 -15.29
CA GLN A 77 13.80 2.24 -14.66
C GLN A 77 12.63 2.24 -13.66
N VAL A 78 11.51 1.61 -14.00
CA VAL A 78 10.34 1.53 -13.10
C VAL A 78 10.67 0.72 -11.85
N PHE A 79 11.37 -0.41 -11.97
CA PHE A 79 11.80 -1.19 -10.80
C PHE A 79 12.79 -0.43 -9.93
N ALA A 80 13.80 0.21 -10.54
CA ALA A 80 14.75 1.04 -9.81
C ALA A 80 14.06 2.18 -9.05
N PHE A 81 13.06 2.81 -9.67
CA PHE A 81 12.24 3.82 -9.03
C PHE A 81 11.45 3.28 -7.84
N ILE A 82 10.66 2.20 -8.03
CA ILE A 82 9.86 1.61 -6.94
C ILE A 82 10.76 1.21 -5.77
N ILE A 83 11.86 0.50 -6.03
CA ILE A 83 12.78 0.05 -4.98
C ILE A 83 13.41 1.26 -4.28
N GLY A 84 13.80 2.30 -5.02
CA GLY A 84 14.36 3.52 -4.46
C GLY A 84 13.40 4.24 -3.51
N GLU A 85 12.12 4.34 -3.87
CA GLU A 85 11.09 4.95 -3.02
C GLU A 85 10.74 4.09 -1.81
N LEU A 86 10.61 2.77 -1.98
CA LEU A 86 10.35 1.86 -0.86
C LEU A 86 11.50 1.85 0.16
N ASN A 87 12.75 1.94 -0.30
CA ASN A 87 13.91 2.04 0.60
C ASN A 87 13.94 3.38 1.38
N GLN A 88 13.37 4.45 0.81
CA GLN A 88 13.24 5.73 1.49
C GLN A 88 12.13 5.76 2.53
N GLN A 89 11.15 4.85 2.47
CA GLN A 89 10.01 4.86 3.38
C GLN A 89 10.38 4.69 4.86
N ASN A 90 11.64 4.38 5.24
CA ASN A 90 12.17 4.31 6.61
C ASN A 90 11.17 3.79 7.68
N SER A 91 10.39 2.80 7.27
CA SER A 91 9.23 2.32 7.99
C SER A 91 9.67 1.49 9.19
N GLU A 92 9.06 1.74 10.34
CA GLU A 92 9.32 0.94 11.55
C GLU A 92 8.84 -0.51 11.34
N PHE A 93 7.79 -0.70 10.54
CA PHE A 93 7.32 -2.03 10.13
C PHE A 93 8.39 -2.81 9.37
N VAL A 94 9.11 -2.18 8.43
CA VAL A 94 10.21 -2.83 7.69
C VAL A 94 11.36 -3.22 8.63
N LYS A 95 11.71 -2.35 9.59
CA LYS A 95 12.76 -2.64 10.57
C LYS A 95 12.39 -3.83 11.45
N ASN A 96 11.12 -3.94 11.84
CA ASN A 96 10.62 -5.04 12.67
C ASN A 96 10.52 -6.38 11.91
N MET A 97 10.35 -6.36 10.58
CA MET A 97 10.38 -7.58 9.76
C MET A 97 11.78 -8.19 9.59
N ILE A 98 12.86 -7.39 9.69
CA ILE A 98 14.25 -7.86 9.55
C ILE A 98 14.72 -8.63 10.80
N VAL A 99 13.98 -8.54 11.92
CA VAL A 99 14.34 -9.12 13.22
C VAL A 99 13.70 -10.50 13.48
N LEU A 100 12.90 -11.04 12.55
CA LEU A 100 12.33 -12.40 12.59
C LEU A 100 13.13 -13.39 11.73
#